data_AF-A0A176RXG0-F1
#
_entry.id   AF-A0A176RXG0-F1
#
_cell.length_a   1.000
_cell.length_b   1.000
_cell.length_c   1.000
_cell.angle_alpha   90.00
_cell.angle_beta   90.00
_cell.angle_gamma   90.00
#
_symmetry.space_group_name_H-M   'P 1'
#
loop_
_entity.id
_entity.type
_entity.pdbx_description
1 polymer ?
#
loop_
_entity_poly.entity_id
_entity_poly.type
_entity_poly.pdbx_seq_one_letter_code
_entity_poly.pdbx_strand_id
1 'polypeptide(L)'
;GGAGPMQMPVPMMNIINGGEHADNNVDLQEFMIIPTGASSLSEAVRYGAEVFHALKSVLKGKGLNTAVGDEGGFAPNLTSNEAAIGVILEAIEKAGFKQREDIWLGIDAASSEFYKNGQYHVDGKPLDSAQFVDYLAAWVDNYPILSIEDGMAEQDWDGWAILTEKLSKKVQ
;
A
#
# COMPACT_ATOMS: atom_id res chain seq x y z
N GLY A 1 -4.78 17.87 21.49
CA GLY A 1 -4.69 17.59 22.93
C GLY A 1 -5.00 18.82 23.79
N GLY A 2 -6.21 19.37 23.65
CA GLY A 2 -6.76 20.51 24.41
C GLY A 2 -8.26 20.61 24.11
N ALA A 3 -9.00 21.61 24.63
CA ALA A 3 -10.45 21.77 24.42
C ALA A 3 -10.86 22.25 23.01
N GLY A 4 -9.97 22.09 22.03
CA GLY A 4 -10.21 22.47 20.63
C GLY A 4 -11.09 21.46 19.88
N PRO A 5 -11.45 21.77 18.63
CA PRO A 5 -12.18 20.85 17.78
C PRO A 5 -11.45 19.52 17.67
N MET A 6 -12.18 18.43 17.89
CA MET A 6 -11.67 17.06 17.81
C MET A 6 -12.01 16.49 16.43
N GLN A 7 -11.10 15.69 15.90
CA GLN A 7 -11.29 14.94 14.67
C GLN A 7 -10.90 13.49 14.91
N MET A 8 -11.64 12.56 14.31
CA MET A 8 -11.24 11.16 14.27
C MET A 8 -10.32 10.95 13.06
N PRO A 9 -9.29 10.09 13.17
CA PRO A 9 -8.39 9.83 12.06
C PRO A 9 -9.09 9.03 10.96
N VAL A 10 -8.65 9.22 9.72
CA VAL A 10 -8.91 8.25 8.65
C VAL A 10 -7.90 7.12 8.83
N PRO A 11 -8.34 5.88 9.07
CA PRO A 11 -7.43 4.75 9.27
C PRO A 11 -6.76 4.35 7.95
N MET A 12 -5.45 4.10 7.98
CA MET A 12 -4.74 3.34 6.96
C MET A 12 -4.69 1.88 7.46
N MET A 13 -5.33 0.96 6.74
CA MET A 13 -5.49 -0.42 7.19
C MET A 13 -4.68 -1.35 6.32
N ASN A 14 -3.66 -1.97 6.91
CA ASN A 14 -2.89 -3.02 6.27
C ASN A 14 -3.78 -4.24 5.96
N ILE A 15 -3.74 -4.71 4.71
CA ILE A 15 -4.52 -5.87 4.24
C ILE A 15 -3.71 -6.88 3.42
N ILE A 16 -2.53 -6.51 2.89
CA ILE A 16 -1.56 -7.42 2.29
C ILE A 16 -0.16 -7.07 2.78
N ASN A 17 0.55 -8.09 3.24
CA ASN A 17 1.93 -8.02 3.70
C ASN A 17 2.91 -8.57 2.65
N GLY A 18 4.09 -7.98 2.60
CA GLY A 18 5.28 -8.45 1.91
C GLY A 18 6.53 -8.12 2.70
N GLY A 19 7.68 -8.09 2.02
CA GLY A 19 8.97 -7.77 2.62
C GLY A 19 9.31 -8.68 3.81
N GLU A 20 9.93 -8.11 4.84
CA GLU A 20 10.32 -8.84 6.05
C GLU A 20 9.13 -9.30 6.90
N HIS A 21 7.91 -8.80 6.64
CA HIS A 21 6.70 -9.15 7.38
C HIS A 21 5.98 -10.39 6.82
N ALA A 22 6.50 -10.99 5.74
CA ALA A 22 5.91 -12.17 5.12
C ALA A 22 6.95 -13.09 4.48
N ASP A 23 6.79 -14.41 4.68
CA ASP A 23 7.51 -15.43 3.90
C ASP A 23 6.81 -15.61 2.52
N ASN A 24 6.86 -14.55 1.70
CA ASN A 24 6.34 -14.53 0.34
C ASN A 24 7.32 -13.83 -0.63
N ASN A 25 6.88 -13.58 -1.85
CA ASN A 25 7.68 -12.96 -2.91
C ASN A 25 7.22 -11.54 -3.28
N VAL A 26 6.57 -10.85 -2.36
CA VAL A 26 6.22 -9.44 -2.47
C VAL A 26 7.33 -8.65 -1.80
N ASP A 27 7.95 -7.69 -2.49
CA ASP A 27 9.10 -6.96 -1.96
C ASP A 27 8.68 -5.84 -1.00
N LEU A 28 7.59 -5.13 -1.30
CA LEU A 28 7.09 -4.04 -0.47
C LEU A 28 6.39 -4.57 0.78
N GLN A 29 6.56 -3.87 1.90
CA GLN A 29 6.18 -4.37 3.22
C GLN A 29 4.67 -4.37 3.43
N GLU A 30 3.97 -3.27 3.13
CA GLU A 30 2.53 -3.18 3.39
C GLU A 30 1.76 -2.53 2.23
N PHE A 31 0.61 -3.14 1.91
CA PHE A 31 -0.40 -2.56 1.04
C PHE A 31 -1.68 -2.33 1.84
N MET A 32 -2.06 -1.07 1.94
CA MET A 32 -3.13 -0.59 2.80
C MET A 32 -4.33 -0.08 2.00
N ILE A 33 -5.50 -0.10 2.63
CA ILE A 33 -6.68 0.66 2.19
C ILE A 33 -6.94 1.85 3.11
N ILE A 34 -7.44 2.93 2.52
CA ILE A 34 -7.71 4.21 3.17
C ILE A 34 -9.15 4.63 2.81
N PRO A 35 -10.15 4.38 3.67
CA PRO A 35 -11.56 4.61 3.37
C PRO A 35 -11.95 6.09 3.57
N THR A 36 -11.47 6.97 2.69
CA THR A 36 -11.68 8.43 2.79
C THR A 36 -13.13 8.87 2.56
N GLY A 37 -13.94 8.05 1.87
CA GLY A 37 -15.36 8.37 1.61
C GLY A 37 -16.29 8.06 2.78
N ALA A 38 -15.79 7.42 3.85
CA ALA A 38 -16.59 7.09 5.01
C ALA A 38 -17.00 8.34 5.81
N SER A 39 -18.25 8.40 6.24
CA SER A 39 -18.81 9.54 6.98
C SER A 39 -18.42 9.60 8.46
N SER A 40 -17.82 8.53 9.00
CA SER A 40 -17.37 8.42 10.38
C SER A 40 -16.31 7.33 10.52
N LEU A 41 -15.58 7.32 11.64
CA LEU A 41 -14.62 6.24 11.93
C LEU A 41 -15.31 4.86 11.97
N SER A 42 -16.53 4.77 12.50
CA SER A 42 -17.28 3.50 12.53
C SER A 42 -17.59 2.98 11.13
N GLU A 43 -17.96 3.87 10.21
CA GLU A 43 -18.15 3.53 8.81
C GLU A 43 -16.83 3.17 8.12
N ALA A 44 -15.74 3.88 8.41
CA ALA A 44 -14.42 3.57 7.90
C ALA A 44 -13.99 2.14 8.29
N VAL A 45 -14.17 1.77 9.56
CA VAL A 45 -13.92 0.40 10.06
C VAL A 45 -14.80 -0.63 9.36
N ARG A 46 -16.07 -0.32 9.12
CA ARG A 46 -16.98 -1.20 8.36
C ARG A 46 -16.49 -1.40 6.92
N TYR A 47 -16.10 -0.33 6.21
CA TYR A 47 -15.57 -0.41 4.85
C TYR A 47 -14.35 -1.32 4.82
N GLY A 48 -13.42 -1.10 5.75
CA GLY A 48 -12.21 -1.92 5.88
C GLY A 48 -12.51 -3.40 6.09
N ALA A 49 -13.41 -3.73 7.01
CA ALA A 49 -13.80 -5.11 7.29
C ALA A 49 -14.46 -5.80 6.08
N GLU A 50 -15.35 -5.10 5.36
CA GLU A 50 -16.00 -5.61 4.17
C GLU A 50 -15.00 -5.89 3.04
N VAL A 51 -14.05 -4.96 2.79
CA VAL A 51 -12.97 -5.16 1.81
C VAL A 51 -12.05 -6.29 2.22
N PHE A 52 -11.66 -6.39 3.50
CA PHE A 52 -10.81 -7.48 4.00
C PHE A 52 -11.44 -8.86 3.77
N HIS A 53 -12.74 -9.02 4.05
CA HIS A 53 -13.45 -10.26 3.79
C HIS A 53 -13.64 -10.54 2.29
N ALA A 54 -13.90 -9.51 1.48
CA ALA A 54 -13.95 -9.63 0.03
C ALA A 54 -12.59 -10.08 -0.54
N LEU A 55 -11.49 -9.51 -0.06
CA LEU A 55 -10.12 -9.87 -0.42
C LEU A 55 -9.84 -11.33 -0.08
N LYS A 56 -10.22 -11.79 1.12
CA LYS A 56 -10.12 -13.21 1.48
C LYS A 56 -10.80 -14.11 0.46
N SER A 57 -11.98 -13.74 -0.03
CA SER A 57 -12.70 -14.49 -1.06
C SER A 57 -12.02 -14.43 -2.43
N VAL A 58 -11.44 -13.27 -2.81
CA VAL A 58 -10.67 -13.11 -4.05
C VAL A 58 -9.43 -14.02 -4.03
N LEU A 59 -8.64 -13.96 -2.95
CA LEU A 59 -7.45 -14.79 -2.77
C LEU A 59 -7.79 -16.29 -2.82
N LYS A 60 -8.81 -16.72 -2.08
CA LYS A 60 -9.29 -18.12 -2.14
C LYS A 60 -9.73 -18.54 -3.53
N GLY A 61 -10.44 -17.67 -4.26
CA GLY A 61 -10.86 -17.93 -5.63
C GLY A 61 -9.70 -18.16 -6.59
N LYS A 62 -8.55 -17.53 -6.32
CA LYS A 62 -7.29 -17.70 -7.06
C LYS A 62 -6.41 -18.84 -6.51
N GLY A 63 -6.87 -19.57 -5.49
CA GLY A 63 -6.09 -20.64 -4.84
C GLY A 63 -4.92 -20.15 -3.99
N LEU A 64 -4.92 -18.88 -3.59
CA LEU A 64 -3.86 -18.27 -2.80
C LEU A 64 -4.08 -18.46 -1.29
N ASN A 65 -2.99 -18.40 -0.53
CA ASN A 65 -3.03 -18.50 0.93
C ASN A 65 -3.80 -17.32 1.53
N THR A 66 -4.57 -17.58 2.59
CA THR A 66 -5.27 -16.55 3.38
C THR A 66 -4.94 -16.64 4.87
N ALA A 67 -3.78 -17.21 5.20
CA ALA A 67 -3.16 -17.01 6.50
C ALA A 67 -2.81 -15.52 6.64
N VAL A 68 -2.82 -15.05 7.89
CA VAL A 68 -2.51 -13.66 8.22
C VAL A 68 -1.08 -13.57 8.74
N GLY A 69 -0.40 -12.47 8.43
CA GLY A 69 0.90 -12.10 9.02
C GLY A 69 0.74 -11.40 10.38
N ASP A 70 1.80 -10.74 10.83
CA ASP A 70 1.90 -10.18 12.18
C ASP A 70 0.88 -9.05 12.43
N GLU A 71 0.54 -8.26 11.41
CA GLU A 71 -0.42 -7.15 11.47
C GLU A 71 -1.86 -7.58 11.17
N GLY A 72 -2.09 -8.85 10.87
CA GLY A 72 -3.43 -9.36 10.51
C GLY A 72 -3.79 -9.21 9.02
N GLY A 73 -2.92 -8.60 8.21
CA GLY A 73 -2.99 -8.60 6.74
C GLY A 73 -2.70 -9.99 6.15
N PHE A 74 -3.12 -10.24 4.91
CA PHE A 74 -2.81 -11.52 4.23
C PHE A 74 -1.39 -11.53 3.67
N ALA A 75 -0.72 -12.70 3.70
CA ALA A 75 0.60 -12.89 3.10
C ALA A 75 0.57 -13.92 1.95
N PRO A 76 -0.11 -13.66 0.83
CA PRO A 76 -0.13 -14.58 -0.32
C PRO A 76 1.18 -14.51 -1.12
N ASN A 77 1.52 -15.59 -1.81
CA ASN A 77 2.50 -15.54 -2.90
C ASN A 77 1.85 -14.91 -4.13
N LEU A 78 2.43 -13.83 -4.67
CA LEU A 78 1.88 -13.06 -5.77
C LEU A 78 2.92 -12.93 -6.89
N THR A 79 2.50 -12.73 -8.13
CA THR A 79 3.45 -12.73 -9.26
C THR A 79 4.36 -11.50 -9.30
N SER A 80 3.98 -10.41 -8.65
CA SER A 80 4.70 -9.14 -8.56
C SER A 80 4.09 -8.26 -7.46
N ASN A 81 4.77 -7.17 -7.11
CA ASN A 81 4.20 -6.15 -6.22
C ASN A 81 2.91 -5.53 -6.80
N GLU A 82 2.89 -5.29 -8.11
CA GLU A 82 1.69 -4.76 -8.80
C GLU A 82 0.49 -5.72 -8.74
N ALA A 83 0.73 -7.04 -8.67
CA ALA A 83 -0.35 -8.01 -8.50
C ALA A 83 -1.06 -7.86 -7.14
N ALA A 84 -0.37 -7.37 -6.10
CA ALA A 84 -0.98 -7.04 -4.81
C ALA A 84 -2.00 -5.92 -4.96
N ILE A 85 -1.63 -4.85 -5.67
CA ILE A 85 -2.54 -3.74 -6.00
C ILE A 85 -3.77 -4.29 -6.74
N GLY A 86 -3.56 -5.12 -7.77
CA GLY A 86 -4.64 -5.69 -8.58
C GLY A 86 -5.68 -6.47 -7.78
N VAL A 87 -5.26 -7.36 -6.86
CA VAL A 87 -6.20 -8.13 -6.04
C VAL A 87 -6.93 -7.28 -5.00
N ILE A 88 -6.30 -6.21 -4.50
CA ILE A 88 -6.95 -5.25 -3.59
C ILE A 88 -8.02 -4.47 -4.35
N LEU A 89 -7.73 -3.99 -5.56
CA LEU A 89 -8.72 -3.28 -6.38
C LEU A 89 -9.92 -4.17 -6.73
N GLU A 90 -9.69 -5.44 -7.04
CA GLU A 90 -10.75 -6.45 -7.25
C GLU A 90 -11.60 -6.62 -5.97
N ALA A 91 -10.96 -6.62 -4.79
CA ALA A 91 -11.66 -6.74 -3.51
C ALA A 91 -12.51 -5.50 -3.17
N ILE A 92 -11.99 -4.30 -3.44
CA ILE A 92 -12.70 -3.02 -3.27
C ILE A 92 -13.98 -3.02 -4.14
N GLU A 93 -13.85 -3.37 -5.42
CA GLU A 93 -14.99 -3.44 -6.34
C GLU A 93 -16.00 -4.50 -5.89
N LYS A 94 -15.52 -5.68 -5.47
CA LYS A 94 -16.38 -6.78 -4.98
C LYS A 94 -17.13 -6.43 -3.71
N ALA A 95 -16.56 -5.60 -2.85
CA ALA A 95 -17.23 -5.06 -1.66
C ALA A 95 -18.24 -3.94 -2.00
N GLY A 96 -18.28 -3.48 -3.25
CA GLY A 96 -19.23 -2.46 -3.72
C GLY A 96 -18.75 -1.03 -3.51
N PHE A 97 -17.47 -0.81 -3.23
CA PHE A 97 -16.87 0.52 -3.04
C PHE A 97 -16.21 1.02 -4.32
N LYS A 98 -16.18 2.34 -4.48
CA LYS A 98 -15.53 3.02 -5.60
C LYS A 98 -14.11 3.42 -5.26
N GLN A 99 -13.20 3.11 -6.18
CA GLN A 99 -11.82 3.57 -6.14
C GLN A 99 -11.76 5.10 -6.34
N ARG A 100 -10.83 5.79 -5.67
CA ARG A 100 -10.65 7.26 -5.69
C ARG A 100 -11.80 8.10 -5.12
N GLU A 101 -12.93 7.47 -4.73
CA GLU A 101 -14.06 8.13 -4.06
C GLU A 101 -14.22 7.59 -2.64
N ASP A 102 -14.50 6.30 -2.52
CA ASP A 102 -14.76 5.65 -1.24
C ASP A 102 -13.47 5.18 -0.57
N ILE A 103 -12.59 4.56 -1.36
CA ILE A 103 -11.35 3.93 -0.89
C ILE A 103 -10.18 4.30 -1.80
N TRP A 104 -9.08 4.68 -1.14
CA TRP A 104 -7.74 4.86 -1.71
C TRP A 104 -6.79 3.80 -1.16
N LEU A 105 -5.59 3.74 -1.73
CA LEU A 105 -4.52 2.85 -1.29
C LEU A 105 -3.43 3.65 -0.56
N GLY A 106 -2.84 3.00 0.44
CA GLY A 106 -1.58 3.39 1.04
C GLY A 106 -0.53 2.32 0.78
N ILE A 107 0.72 2.71 0.71
CA ILE A 107 1.85 1.80 0.56
C ILE A 107 2.85 2.14 1.64
N ASP A 108 3.30 1.15 2.41
CA ASP A 108 4.58 1.22 3.10
C ASP A 108 5.58 0.39 2.30
N ALA A 109 6.54 1.07 1.69
CA ALA A 109 7.53 0.41 0.87
C ALA A 109 8.66 -0.18 1.73
N ALA A 110 8.93 0.36 2.93
CA ALA A 110 10.10 0.01 3.75
C ALA A 110 11.40 -0.09 2.92
N SER A 111 11.63 0.88 2.04
CA SER A 111 12.58 0.72 0.91
C SER A 111 14.03 0.46 1.32
N SER A 112 14.38 0.81 2.57
CA SER A 112 15.68 0.51 3.16
C SER A 112 16.01 -0.99 3.15
N GLU A 113 15.02 -1.87 3.29
CA GLU A 113 15.23 -3.32 3.39
C GLU A 113 15.75 -3.94 2.07
N PHE A 114 15.36 -3.35 0.93
CA PHE A 114 15.83 -3.76 -0.39
C PHE A 114 16.81 -2.76 -1.04
N TYR A 115 17.28 -1.76 -0.30
CA TYR A 115 18.30 -0.82 -0.79
C TYR A 115 19.72 -1.32 -0.45
N LYS A 116 20.50 -1.66 -1.48
CA LYS A 116 21.86 -2.21 -1.33
C LYS A 116 22.79 -1.56 -2.36
N ASN A 117 23.96 -1.11 -1.89
CA ASN A 117 25.03 -0.54 -2.72
C ASN A 117 24.58 0.59 -3.67
N GLY A 118 23.68 1.47 -3.22
CA GLY A 118 23.20 2.60 -4.04
C GLY A 118 22.04 2.26 -4.98
N GLN A 119 21.43 1.07 -4.85
CA GLN A 119 20.36 0.60 -5.72
C GLN A 119 19.23 -0.05 -4.92
N TYR A 120 18.00 0.15 -5.38
CA TYR A 120 16.79 -0.52 -4.89
C TYR A 120 16.59 -1.81 -5.66
N HIS A 121 16.55 -2.94 -4.97
CA HIS A 121 16.36 -4.27 -5.55
C HIS A 121 14.88 -4.69 -5.45
N VAL A 122 14.08 -4.33 -6.44
CA VAL A 122 12.62 -4.55 -6.46
C VAL A 122 12.17 -5.26 -7.74
N ASP A 123 11.21 -6.17 -7.65
CA ASP A 123 10.73 -7.03 -8.75
C ASP A 123 11.90 -7.74 -9.49
N GLY A 124 12.94 -8.13 -8.74
CA GLY A 124 14.14 -8.78 -9.28
C GLY A 124 15.05 -7.88 -10.12
N LYS A 125 14.89 -6.55 -10.06
CA LYS A 125 15.70 -5.58 -10.82
C LYS A 125 16.40 -4.59 -9.88
N PRO A 126 17.67 -4.25 -10.15
CA PRO A 126 18.32 -3.12 -9.49
C PRO A 126 17.91 -1.81 -10.18
N LEU A 127 17.43 -0.85 -9.39
CA LEU A 127 17.07 0.50 -9.83
C LEU A 127 17.90 1.52 -9.05
N ASP A 128 18.39 2.56 -9.70
CA ASP A 128 18.89 3.74 -8.98
C ASP A 128 17.73 4.55 -8.37
N SER A 129 18.04 5.56 -7.55
CA SER A 129 17.03 6.38 -6.87
C SER A 129 16.05 7.05 -7.83
N ALA A 130 16.52 7.57 -8.97
CA ALA A 130 15.65 8.24 -9.93
C ALA A 130 14.71 7.23 -10.62
N GLN A 131 15.24 6.06 -11.00
CA GLN A 131 14.47 4.97 -11.57
C GLN A 131 13.41 4.43 -10.60
N PHE A 132 13.74 4.34 -9.30
CA PHE A 132 12.79 3.90 -8.29
C PHE A 132 11.70 4.94 -8.02
N VAL A 133 12.05 6.24 -8.03
CA VAL A 133 11.04 7.31 -8.01
C VAL A 133 10.14 7.26 -9.24
N ASP A 134 10.69 6.99 -10.43
CA ASP A 134 9.91 6.82 -11.66
C ASP A 134 8.95 5.62 -11.57
N TYR A 135 9.40 4.53 -10.96
CA TYR A 135 8.61 3.33 -10.69
C TYR A 135 7.41 3.65 -9.78
N LEU A 136 7.63 4.30 -8.63
CA LEU A 136 6.55 4.70 -7.72
C LEU A 136 5.61 5.73 -8.35
N ALA A 137 6.16 6.69 -9.10
CA ALA A 137 5.37 7.71 -9.79
C ALA A 137 4.40 7.11 -10.82
N ALA A 138 4.84 6.08 -11.56
CA ALA A 138 3.99 5.38 -12.49
C ALA A 138 2.81 4.70 -11.78
N TRP A 139 3.00 4.18 -10.58
CA TRP A 139 1.90 3.62 -9.80
C TRP A 139 0.91 4.68 -9.33
N VAL A 140 1.38 5.83 -8.84
CA VAL A 140 0.50 6.95 -8.44
C VAL A 140 -0.37 7.41 -9.60
N ASP A 141 0.18 7.44 -10.81
CA ASP A 141 -0.57 7.85 -12.01
C ASP A 141 -1.63 6.82 -12.43
N ASN A 142 -1.34 5.53 -12.27
CA ASN A 142 -2.21 4.45 -12.74
C ASN A 142 -3.22 3.95 -11.69
N TYR A 143 -2.89 4.07 -10.40
CA TYR A 143 -3.64 3.45 -9.30
C TYR A 143 -4.13 4.50 -8.28
N PRO A 144 -5.19 4.20 -7.50
CA PRO A 144 -5.73 5.11 -6.50
C PRO A 144 -4.85 5.20 -5.25
N ILE A 145 -3.54 5.39 -5.40
CA ILE A 145 -2.60 5.56 -4.29
C ILE A 145 -2.68 7.00 -3.80
N LEU A 146 -2.92 7.15 -2.49
CA LEU A 146 -3.00 8.44 -1.82
C LEU A 146 -1.75 8.71 -0.98
N SER A 147 -1.14 7.68 -0.40
CA SER A 147 0.03 7.82 0.48
C SER A 147 1.08 6.75 0.20
N ILE A 148 2.35 7.15 0.31
CA ILE A 148 3.52 6.28 0.23
C ILE A 148 4.43 6.62 1.43
N GLU A 149 4.61 5.63 2.30
CA GLU A 149 5.52 5.64 3.44
C GLU A 149 6.84 4.95 3.05
N ASP A 150 7.96 5.48 3.57
CA ASP A 150 9.32 4.99 3.34
C ASP A 150 9.63 4.61 1.89
N GLY A 151 9.15 5.46 0.97
CA GLY A 151 9.32 5.31 -0.47
C GLY A 151 10.75 5.45 -0.96
N MET A 152 11.69 5.88 -0.11
CA MET A 152 13.13 5.86 -0.36
C MET A 152 13.85 5.33 0.89
N ALA A 153 15.08 4.83 0.73
CA ALA A 153 15.88 4.39 1.87
C ALA A 153 16.16 5.54 2.85
N GLU A 154 16.27 5.24 4.13
CA GLU A 154 16.36 6.23 5.21
C GLU A 154 17.52 7.25 5.05
N GLN A 155 18.62 6.84 4.41
CA GLN A 155 19.79 7.69 4.17
C GLN A 155 19.86 8.25 2.73
N ASP A 156 18.91 7.93 1.85
CA ASP A 156 18.87 8.42 0.47
C ASP A 156 18.17 9.78 0.36
N TRP A 157 18.78 10.80 0.96
CA TRP A 157 18.23 12.15 0.99
C TRP A 157 18.05 12.77 -0.40
N ASP A 158 18.94 12.46 -1.34
CA ASP A 158 18.83 12.91 -2.73
C ASP A 158 17.64 12.25 -3.41
N GLY A 159 17.44 10.94 -3.21
CA GLY A 159 16.24 10.23 -3.63
C GLY A 159 14.95 10.82 -3.04
N TRP A 160 14.93 11.11 -1.73
CA TRP A 160 13.79 11.75 -1.05
C TRP A 160 13.46 13.12 -1.64
N ALA A 161 14.46 13.92 -2.00
CA ALA A 161 14.26 15.20 -2.67
C ALA A 161 13.58 15.03 -4.04
N ILE A 162 14.05 14.07 -4.85
CA ILE A 162 13.47 13.76 -6.17
C ILE A 162 12.03 13.25 -6.02
N LEU A 163 11.78 12.33 -5.08
CA LEU A 163 10.45 11.80 -4.79
C LEU A 163 9.48 12.93 -4.41
N THR A 164 9.90 13.79 -3.50
CA THR A 164 9.10 14.91 -2.99
C THR A 164 8.80 15.92 -4.08
N GLU A 165 9.80 16.32 -4.86
CA GLU A 165 9.63 17.23 -6.00
C GLU A 165 8.59 16.69 -6.99
N LYS A 166 8.65 15.38 -7.27
CA LYS A 166 7.81 14.74 -8.28
C LYS A 166 6.38 14.47 -7.79
N LEU A 167 6.19 14.04 -6.55
CA LEU A 167 4.94 13.43 -6.08
C LEU A 167 4.18 14.19 -5.00
N SER A 168 4.79 15.14 -4.28
CA SER A 168 4.13 15.86 -3.15
C SER A 168 2.83 16.60 -3.48
N LYS A 169 2.54 16.83 -4.75
CA LYS A 169 1.28 17.45 -5.21
C LYS A 169 0.16 16.44 -5.49
N LYS A 170 0.47 15.14 -5.50
CA LYS A 170 -0.44 14.05 -5.87
C LYS A 170 -0.66 13.08 -4.72
N VAL A 171 0.38 12.80 -3.94
CA VAL A 171 0.32 11.93 -2.76
C VAL A 171 0.66 12.70 -1.50
N GLN A 172 -0.08 12.36 -0.45
CA GLN A 172 0.09 12.55 0.99
C GLN A 172 -1.29 12.45 1.64
#